data_AF-F4X7H7-F1
#
_entry.id   AF-F4X7H7-F1
#
_cell.length_a   1.000
_cell.length_b   1.000
_cell.length_c   1.000
_cell.angle_alpha   90.00
_cell.angle_beta   90.00
_cell.angle_gamma   90.00
#
_symmetry.space_group_name_H-M   'P 1'
#
loop_
_entity.id
_entity.type
_entity.pdbx_description
1 polymer ?
#
loop_
_entity_poly.entity_id
_entity_poly.type
_entity_poly.pdbx_seq_one_letter_code
_entity_poly.pdbx_strand_id
1 'polypeptide(L)'
;MLIYVRAPRNYRAGYKITVIDKSEKDWWKGKCLGGRIGYFPSAYVMRVESGQRTLQVTRNLQLADQTLLRDQIVIQVGEEMDGVAMVRCAADVRSADHTGKEGDVLYKEILCPLKYLQEV
;
A
#
# COMPACT_ATOMS: atom_id res chain seq x y z
N MET A 1 4.45 -6.35 -9.28
CA MET A 1 3.91 -5.04 -9.74
C MET A 1 3.88 -4.09 -8.56
N LEU A 2 4.02 -2.77 -8.73
CA LEU A 2 3.81 -1.82 -7.63
C LEU A 2 2.43 -1.17 -7.71
N ILE A 3 1.84 -0.87 -6.56
CA ILE A 3 0.57 -0.14 -6.47
C ILE A 3 0.76 1.08 -5.59
N TYR A 4 0.15 2.19 -6.00
CA TYR A 4 0.12 3.43 -5.22
C TYR A 4 -0.85 3.28 -4.05
N VAL A 5 -0.31 3.26 -2.83
CA VAL A 5 -1.06 2.97 -1.60
C VAL A 5 -1.38 4.20 -0.77
N ARG A 6 -0.63 5.28 -0.99
CA ARG A 6 -0.84 6.59 -0.36
C ARG A 6 -1.00 7.66 -1.43
N ALA A 7 -2.19 7.79 -1.99
CA ALA A 7 -2.49 8.87 -2.91
C ALA A 7 -2.77 10.18 -2.14
N PRO A 8 -2.17 11.33 -2.51
CA PRO A 8 -2.67 12.62 -2.05
C PRO A 8 -4.13 12.78 -2.46
N ARG A 9 -4.93 13.46 -1.62
CA ARG A 9 -6.41 13.61 -1.62
C ARG A 9 -7.16 13.78 -2.97
N ASN A 10 -6.47 13.98 -4.09
CA ASN A 10 -7.04 14.15 -5.44
C ASN A 10 -6.60 13.09 -6.47
N TYR A 11 -5.84 12.06 -6.09
CA TYR A 11 -5.47 10.95 -6.97
C TYR A 11 -6.21 9.68 -6.53
N ARG A 12 -6.73 8.89 -7.47
CA ARG A 12 -7.30 7.57 -7.14
C ARG A 12 -6.15 6.65 -6.73
N ALA A 13 -6.14 6.17 -5.50
CA ALA A 13 -5.21 5.11 -5.11
C ALA A 13 -5.57 3.81 -5.87
N GLY A 14 -4.61 2.89 -6.05
CA GLY A 14 -4.83 1.65 -6.81
C GLY A 14 -4.23 1.65 -8.22
N TYR A 15 -3.63 2.76 -8.67
CA TYR A 15 -2.87 2.77 -9.92
C TYR A 15 -1.69 1.81 -9.87
N LYS A 16 -1.64 0.95 -10.87
CA LYS A 16 -0.56 0.01 -11.12
C LYS A 16 0.60 0.75 -11.78
N ILE A 17 1.79 0.59 -11.20
CA ILE A 17 3.03 1.21 -11.68
C ILE A 17 4.04 0.12 -11.99
N THR A 18 4.63 0.24 -13.17
CA THR A 18 5.83 -0.51 -13.54
C THR A 18 7.05 0.35 -13.23
N VAL A 19 7.91 -0.14 -12.35
CA VAL A 19 9.16 0.56 -12.02
C VAL A 19 10.12 0.47 -13.20
N ILE A 20 10.74 1.59 -13.54
CA ILE A 20 11.78 1.71 -14.56
C ILE A 20 13.15 1.86 -13.90
N ASP A 21 13.26 2.67 -12.83
CA ASP A 21 14.53 2.95 -12.15
C ASP A 21 14.34 3.11 -10.63
N LYS A 22 15.27 2.55 -9.86
CA LYS A 22 15.37 2.61 -8.39
C LYS A 22 16.75 3.08 -7.89
N SER A 23 17.55 3.68 -8.75
CA SER A 23 18.88 4.20 -8.41
C SER A 23 18.82 5.24 -7.28
N GLU A 24 17.78 6.05 -7.27
CA GLU A 24 17.43 7.00 -6.21
C GLU A 24 16.62 6.31 -5.10
N LYS A 25 17.01 6.52 -3.83
CA LYS A 25 16.44 5.84 -2.65
C LYS A 25 14.97 6.20 -2.43
N ASP A 26 14.69 7.49 -2.38
CA ASP A 26 13.37 8.01 -1.99
C ASP A 26 12.45 8.26 -3.19
N TRP A 27 13.00 8.31 -4.40
CA TRP A 27 12.27 8.67 -5.62
C TRP A 27 12.51 7.67 -6.72
N TRP A 28 11.52 6.83 -7.01
CA TRP A 28 11.63 5.87 -8.10
C TRP A 28 11.03 6.42 -9.38
N LYS A 29 11.62 6.04 -10.51
CA LYS A 29 11.06 6.31 -11.84
C LYS A 29 10.17 5.16 -12.23
N GLY A 30 9.00 5.44 -12.79
CA GLY A 30 8.15 4.39 -13.34
C GLY A 30 7.11 4.89 -14.31
N LYS A 31 6.39 3.94 -14.88
CA LYS A 31 5.36 4.14 -15.90
C LYS A 31 4.01 3.71 -15.35
N CYS A 32 3.02 4.60 -15.44
CA CYS A 32 1.63 4.23 -15.14
C CYS A 32 0.99 3.51 -16.33
N LEU A 33 -0.13 2.83 -16.11
CA LEU A 33 -0.90 2.16 -17.16
C LEU A 33 -1.31 3.09 -18.32
N GLY A 34 -1.45 4.40 -18.09
CA GLY A 34 -1.72 5.41 -19.12
C GLY A 34 -0.50 5.81 -19.97
N GLY A 35 0.63 5.11 -19.83
CA GLY A 35 1.83 5.33 -20.62
C GLY A 35 2.74 6.46 -20.15
N ARG A 36 2.29 7.31 -19.22
CA ARG A 36 3.07 8.42 -18.67
C ARG A 36 4.19 7.90 -17.77
N ILE A 37 5.38 8.47 -17.94
CA ILE A 37 6.57 8.18 -17.16
C ILE A 37 6.84 9.37 -16.23
N GLY A 38 7.19 9.09 -14.97
CA GLY A 38 7.52 10.12 -14.00
C GLY A 38 8.22 9.53 -12.78
N TYR A 39 8.61 10.43 -11.87
CA TYR A 39 9.18 10.07 -10.57
C TYR A 39 8.08 10.09 -9.51
N PHE A 40 8.18 9.18 -8.53
CA PHE A 40 7.27 9.12 -7.40
C PHE A 40 8.01 8.71 -6.12
N PRO A 41 7.51 9.13 -4.93
CA PRO A 41 8.09 8.71 -3.67
C PRO A 41 7.99 7.19 -3.49
N SER A 42 9.12 6.52 -3.25
CA SER A 42 9.17 5.06 -3.02
C SER A 42 8.32 4.64 -1.82
N ALA A 43 8.18 5.50 -0.82
CA ALA A 43 7.33 5.29 0.36
C ALA A 43 5.82 5.20 0.06
N TYR A 44 5.36 5.61 -1.13
CA TYR A 44 3.92 5.68 -1.47
C TYR A 44 3.46 4.47 -2.29
N VAL A 45 4.37 3.54 -2.57
CA VAL A 45 4.09 2.34 -3.35
C VAL A 45 4.38 1.08 -2.53
N MET A 46 3.58 0.04 -2.75
CA MET A 46 3.85 -1.29 -2.21
C MET A 46 3.87 -2.33 -3.33
N ARG A 47 4.69 -3.36 -3.13
CA ARG A 47 4.76 -4.50 -4.04
C ARG A 47 3.55 -5.42 -3.82
N VAL A 48 2.92 -5.79 -4.94
CA VAL A 48 1.91 -6.84 -5.01
C VAL A 48 2.53 -8.04 -5.73
N GLU A 49 2.45 -9.19 -5.06
CA GLU A 49 2.91 -10.49 -5.53
C GLU A 49 1.76 -11.29 -6.14
N SER A 50 2.07 -12.40 -6.81
CA SER A 50 1.05 -13.28 -7.38
C SER A 50 0.15 -13.84 -6.27
N GLY A 51 -1.16 -13.82 -6.48
CA GLY A 51 -2.15 -14.28 -5.51
C GLY A 51 -2.56 -13.26 -4.44
N GLN A 52 -1.85 -12.14 -4.30
CA GLN A 52 -2.24 -11.06 -3.40
C GLN A 52 -3.34 -10.19 -4.04
N ARG A 53 -4.32 -9.76 -3.24
CA ARG A 53 -5.43 -8.92 -3.71
C ARG A 53 -5.22 -7.48 -3.28
N THR A 54 -5.61 -6.57 -4.16
CA THR A 54 -5.53 -5.14 -3.88
C THR A 54 -6.91 -4.66 -3.44
N LEU A 55 -7.01 -4.06 -2.26
CA LEU A 55 -8.29 -3.67 -1.69
C LEU A 55 -8.28 -2.20 -1.25
N GLN A 56 -9.40 -1.53 -1.39
CA GLN A 56 -9.64 -0.17 -0.93
C GLN A 56 -10.47 -0.17 0.35
N VAL A 57 -10.04 0.63 1.31
CA VAL A 57 -10.72 0.83 2.58
C VAL A 57 -11.96 1.70 2.38
N THR A 58 -13.13 1.19 2.73
CA THR A 58 -14.43 1.84 2.44
C THR A 58 -14.81 2.95 3.42
N ARG A 59 -14.22 2.95 4.62
CA ARG A 59 -14.44 3.91 5.70
C ARG A 59 -13.23 3.98 6.63
N ASN A 60 -13.11 5.03 7.45
CA ASN A 60 -12.07 5.05 8.47
C ASN A 60 -12.28 3.88 9.46
N LEU A 61 -11.21 3.11 9.69
CA LEU A 61 -11.17 1.96 10.59
C LEU A 61 -10.09 2.19 11.64
N GLN A 62 -10.47 2.07 12.90
CA GLN A 62 -9.52 2.05 14.01
C GLN A 62 -9.27 0.58 14.36
N LEU A 63 -8.08 0.11 14.00
CA LEU A 63 -7.58 -1.22 14.32
C LEU A 63 -6.52 -1.06 15.42
N ALA A 64 -6.26 -2.13 16.18
CA ALA A 64 -5.45 -2.16 17.41
C ALA A 64 -4.47 -0.97 17.57
N ASP A 65 -3.36 -0.95 16.82
CA ASP A 65 -2.32 0.10 16.84
C ASP A 65 -2.28 0.94 15.56
N GLN A 66 -3.24 0.81 14.64
CA GLN A 66 -3.22 1.44 13.31
C GLN A 66 -4.59 1.96 12.89
N THR A 67 -4.60 3.14 12.27
CA THR A 67 -5.81 3.69 11.65
C THR A 67 -5.72 3.53 10.13
N LEU A 68 -6.64 2.76 9.55
CA LEU A 68 -6.82 2.73 8.10
C LEU A 68 -7.79 3.84 7.71
N LEU A 69 -7.38 4.71 6.81
CA LEU A 69 -8.22 5.82 6.33
C LEU A 69 -9.08 5.36 5.16
N ARG A 70 -10.27 5.96 5.02
CA ARG A 70 -11.11 5.78 3.83
C ARG A 70 -10.30 6.10 2.58
N ASP A 71 -10.53 5.31 1.54
CA ASP A 71 -9.86 5.40 0.23
C ASP A 71 -8.38 5.00 0.22
N GLN A 72 -7.83 4.58 1.37
CA GLN A 72 -6.50 3.97 1.44
C GLN A 72 -6.51 2.59 0.77
N ILE A 73 -5.40 2.25 0.11
CA ILE A 73 -5.22 0.91 -0.47
C ILE A 73 -4.40 0.05 0.48
N VAL A 74 -4.86 -1.17 0.67
CA VAL A 74 -4.20 -2.24 1.38
C VAL A 74 -4.05 -3.44 0.46
N ILE A 75 -3.13 -4.34 0.81
CA ILE A 75 -2.90 -5.57 0.05
C ILE A 75 -3.28 -6.74 0.95
N GLN A 76 -4.25 -7.55 0.56
CA GLN A 76 -4.52 -8.81 1.24
C GLN A 76 -3.39 -9.79 0.95
N VAL A 77 -2.75 -10.26 2.02
CA VAL A 77 -1.58 -11.17 1.96
C VAL A 77 -1.87 -12.54 2.55
N GLY A 78 -2.92 -12.66 3.37
CA GLY A 78 -3.37 -13.93 3.96
C GLY A 78 -4.73 -14.37 3.41
N GLU A 79 -5.03 -15.64 3.61
CA GLU A 79 -6.36 -16.20 3.35
C GLU A 79 -7.41 -15.58 4.28
N GLU A 80 -8.66 -15.63 3.84
CA GLU A 80 -9.80 -15.23 4.65
C GLU A 80 -10.16 -16.35 5.63
N MET A 81 -10.32 -15.99 6.90
CA MET A 81 -10.88 -16.85 7.95
C MET A 81 -11.94 -16.04 8.71
N ASP A 82 -13.18 -16.53 8.74
CA ASP A 82 -14.30 -15.89 9.42
C ASP A 82 -14.51 -14.40 9.04
N GLY A 83 -14.35 -14.07 7.75
CA GLY A 83 -14.50 -12.71 7.25
C GLY A 83 -13.36 -11.75 7.62
N VAL A 84 -12.25 -12.27 8.15
CA VAL A 84 -11.04 -11.52 8.51
C VAL A 84 -9.87 -12.05 7.68
N ALA A 85 -9.01 -11.16 7.21
CA ALA A 85 -7.76 -11.55 6.57
C ALA A 85 -6.61 -10.65 7.00
N MET A 86 -5.39 -11.13 6.82
CA MET A 86 -4.20 -10.30 7.01
C MET A 86 -4.00 -9.37 5.82
N VAL A 87 -3.86 -8.08 6.11
CA VAL A 87 -3.64 -7.03 5.12
C VAL A 87 -2.37 -6.26 5.41
N ARG A 88 -1.62 -5.94 4.37
CA ARG A 88 -0.47 -5.07 4.40
C ARG A 88 -0.90 -3.63 4.12
N CYS A 89 -0.52 -2.70 4.99
CA CYS A 89 -0.74 -1.26 4.85
C CYS A 89 0.58 -0.49 4.99
N ALA A 90 0.64 0.72 4.42
CA ALA A 90 1.77 1.61 4.65
C ALA A 90 1.82 2.02 6.14
N ALA A 91 2.98 1.91 6.78
CA ALA A 91 3.13 2.31 8.18
C ALA A 91 3.09 3.85 8.31
N ASP A 92 2.55 4.34 9.43
CA ASP A 92 2.69 5.75 9.79
C ASP A 92 4.17 6.06 10.11
N VAL A 93 4.75 6.96 9.31
CA VAL A 93 6.17 7.39 9.39
C VAL A 93 6.50 8.07 10.73
N ARG A 94 5.52 8.31 11.61
CA ARG A 94 5.71 8.96 12.92
C ARG A 94 6.22 8.04 14.03
N SER A 95 6.28 6.73 13.83
CA SER A 95 6.60 5.76 14.90
C SER A 95 7.78 4.84 14.59
N ALA A 96 8.63 5.19 13.62
CA ALA A 96 9.78 4.37 13.28
C ALA A 96 10.90 4.55 14.32
N ASP A 97 10.94 3.66 15.32
CA ASP A 97 12.23 3.32 15.94
C ASP A 97 13.12 2.72 14.85
N HIS A 98 14.34 3.27 14.76
CA HIS A 98 15.34 2.97 13.74
C HIS A 98 15.85 1.52 13.86
N THR A 99 15.12 0.53 13.35
CA THR A 99 15.64 -0.84 13.18
C THR A 99 15.31 -1.50 11.83
N GLY A 100 14.64 -0.79 10.92
CA GLY A 100 14.44 -1.26 9.55
C GLY A 100 15.75 -1.22 8.75
N LYS A 101 16.12 -2.34 8.12
CA LYS A 101 17.22 -2.38 7.16
C LYS A 101 16.95 -1.38 6.03
N GLU A 102 17.99 -0.63 5.71
CA GLU A 102 17.94 0.56 4.87
C GLU A 102 17.43 0.25 3.44
N GLY A 103 16.20 0.68 3.12
CA GLY A 103 15.62 0.56 1.76
C GLY A 103 14.29 -0.18 1.66
N ASP A 104 13.82 -0.84 2.72
CA ASP A 104 12.50 -1.47 2.71
C ASP A 104 11.39 -0.46 3.05
N VAL A 105 10.38 -0.40 2.19
CA VAL A 105 9.14 0.34 2.45
C VAL A 105 8.57 -0.18 3.78
N LEU A 106 8.50 0.68 4.80
CA LEU A 106 7.91 0.31 6.09
C LEU A 106 6.41 0.08 5.88
N TYR A 107 6.03 -1.19 5.85
CA TYR A 107 4.66 -1.63 5.88
C TYR A 107 4.36 -2.33 7.20
N LYS A 108 3.09 -2.33 7.59
CA LYS A 108 2.57 -3.13 8.68
C LYS A 108 1.60 -4.16 8.12
N GLU A 109 1.60 -5.35 8.71
CA GLU A 109 0.61 -6.38 8.44
C GLU A 109 -0.32 -6.47 9.64
N ILE A 110 -1.62 -6.36 9.38
CA ILE A 110 -2.65 -6.31 10.42
C ILE A 110 -3.85 -7.17 10.00
N LEU A 111 -4.54 -7.75 10.98
CA LEU A 111 -5.81 -8.43 10.75
C LEU A 111 -6.90 -7.38 10.50
N CYS A 112 -7.62 -7.51 9.39
CA CYS A 112 -8.67 -6.60 9.00
C CYS A 112 -9.94 -7.36 8.58
N PRO A 113 -11.13 -6.98 9.09
CA PRO A 113 -12.39 -7.51 8.58
C PRO A 113 -12.59 -7.11 7.11
N LEU A 114 -12.76 -8.10 6.23
CA LEU A 114 -12.88 -7.89 4.79
C LEU A 114 -14.16 -7.14 4.39
N LYS A 115 -15.21 -7.18 5.23
CA LYS A 115 -16.46 -6.43 5.00
C LYS A 115 -16.28 -4.91 4.89
N TYR A 116 -15.13 -4.37 5.31
CA TYR A 116 -14.81 -2.96 5.20
C TYR A 116 -13.85 -2.64 4.04
N LEU A 117 -13.52 -3.64 3.24
CA LEU A 117 -12.60 -3.55 2.13
C LEU A 117 -13.32 -3.89 0.81
N GLN A 118 -12.91 -3.26 -0.27
CA GLN A 118 -13.47 -3.49 -1.61
C GLN A 118 -12.34 -3.72 -2.61
N GLU A 119 -12.45 -4.74 -3.45
CA GLU A 119 -11.47 -5.01 -4.52
C GLU A 119 -11.45 -3.90 -5.58
N VAL A 120 -10.24 -3.53 -6.04
CA VAL A 120 -9.98 -2.45 -7.01
C VAL A 120 -9.46 -2.94 -8.35
#